data_AF-A0A937T8P4-F1
#
_entry.id   AF-A0A937T8P4-F1
#
_cell.length_a   1.000
_cell.length_b   1.000
_cell.length_c   1.000
_cell.angle_alpha   90.00
_cell.angle_beta   90.00
_cell.angle_gamma   90.00
#
_symmetry.space_group_name_H-M   'P 1'
#
loop_
_entity.id
_entity.type
_entity.pdbx_description
1 polymer ?
#
loop_
_entity_poly.entity_id
_entity_poly.type
_entity_poly.pdbx_seq_one_letter_code
_entity_poly.pdbx_strand_id
1 'polypeptide(L)'
;MTSTSTTMTTSVAATVVIAGLILAPAIAAAQQPAQGQSSQVPIQLALAEKEDESASSEMRARLARMTEQAPNISLIVYPALINQIKKRDFVPGVAEVMALFFERAGVKKKIDVSEDLFRPSDPDDVWKIAREFGRFVRDKRVEADYAVFAEFIGTPQTGPDKIFTVVVDKAGALVWVDTQVRTDPLVKSIKKHTPLTVGYVSVEKLRRRLNLTDPTSKDSVNGKWSKHFDEKAKKRAAGQRNAPKK
;
A
#
# COMPACT_ATOMS: atom_id res chain seq x y z
N MET A 1 -38.35 -1.09 41.37
CA MET A 1 -38.52 -2.40 40.70
C MET A 1 -37.14 -3.02 40.53
N THR A 2 -36.87 -3.98 41.42
CA THR A 2 -36.03 -5.20 41.26
C THR A 2 -34.77 -5.19 40.38
N SER A 3 -33.63 -5.32 41.07
CA SER A 3 -32.36 -5.92 40.62
C SER A 3 -32.54 -7.32 40.03
N THR A 4 -31.63 -7.72 39.14
CA THR A 4 -30.86 -8.97 39.30
C THR A 4 -29.61 -9.00 38.41
N SER A 5 -28.48 -9.15 39.08
CA SER A 5 -27.20 -9.64 38.56
C SER A 5 -27.18 -11.16 38.78
N THR A 6 -26.67 -11.94 37.81
CA THR A 6 -26.40 -13.36 37.99
C THR A 6 -25.05 -13.73 37.36
N THR A 7 -24.10 -14.01 38.23
CA THR A 7 -22.89 -14.81 37.98
C THR A 7 -23.25 -16.28 38.11
N MET A 8 -22.71 -17.19 37.29
CA MET A 8 -22.35 -18.53 37.78
C MET A 8 -21.20 -19.17 36.98
N THR A 9 -20.21 -19.52 37.78
CA THR A 9 -19.02 -20.35 37.58
C THR A 9 -19.40 -21.83 37.53
N THR A 10 -18.73 -22.65 36.70
CA THR A 10 -18.54 -24.07 37.06
C THR A 10 -17.22 -24.61 36.54
N SER A 11 -16.40 -25.03 37.50
CA SER A 11 -15.21 -25.88 37.41
C SER A 11 -15.63 -27.35 37.44
N VAL A 12 -14.96 -28.24 36.70
CA VAL A 12 -14.81 -29.65 37.10
C VAL A 12 -13.43 -30.14 36.70
N ALA A 13 -12.74 -30.73 37.68
CA ALA A 13 -11.43 -31.34 37.59
C ALA A 13 -11.51 -32.87 37.43
N ALA A 14 -10.38 -33.43 36.99
CA ALA A 14 -9.80 -34.74 37.33
C ALA A 14 -10.50 -36.03 36.86
N THR A 15 -9.74 -36.89 36.17
CA THR A 15 -9.58 -38.30 36.57
C THR A 15 -8.20 -38.80 36.12
N VAL A 16 -7.45 -39.28 37.10
CA VAL A 16 -6.19 -40.03 37.02
C VAL A 16 -6.53 -41.51 36.93
N VAL A 17 -5.82 -42.27 36.09
CA VAL A 17 -5.65 -43.72 36.27
C VAL A 17 -4.17 -44.05 36.15
N ILE A 18 -3.62 -44.54 37.27
CA ILE A 18 -2.30 -45.13 37.45
C ILE A 18 -2.49 -46.65 37.44
N ALA A 19 -1.61 -47.40 36.79
CA ALA A 19 -0.95 -48.61 37.33
C ALA A 19 -0.32 -49.45 36.22
N GLY A 20 0.94 -49.84 36.41
CA GLY A 20 1.64 -50.79 35.54
C GLY A 20 3.15 -50.85 35.80
N LEU A 21 3.52 -51.14 37.05
CA LEU A 21 4.88 -51.30 37.55
C LEU A 21 5.44 -52.68 37.16
N ILE A 22 6.61 -52.76 36.51
CA ILE A 22 7.49 -53.94 36.54
C ILE A 22 8.93 -53.47 36.85
N LEU A 23 9.60 -54.27 37.67
CA LEU A 23 10.76 -53.98 38.51
C LEU A 23 12.07 -54.57 37.94
N ALA A 24 13.11 -53.73 37.78
CA ALA A 24 14.58 -53.96 37.95
C ALA A 24 15.33 -55.03 37.07
N PRO A 25 16.69 -55.04 37.01
CA PRO A 25 17.69 -54.24 37.73
C PRO A 25 18.78 -53.55 36.85
N ALA A 26 19.60 -52.78 37.55
CA ALA A 26 20.73 -51.98 37.08
C ALA A 26 21.90 -52.78 36.49
N ILE A 27 22.49 -52.25 35.42
CA ILE A 27 23.91 -52.43 35.10
C ILE A 27 24.48 -51.04 34.82
N ALA A 28 25.44 -50.66 35.66
CA ALA A 28 26.26 -49.47 35.48
C ALA A 28 27.26 -49.71 34.34
N ALA A 29 27.26 -48.85 33.33
CA ALA A 29 28.37 -48.66 32.43
C ALA A 29 28.46 -47.17 32.09
N ALA A 30 29.56 -46.56 32.53
CA ALA A 30 29.91 -45.19 32.23
C ALA A 30 30.31 -45.05 30.75
N GLN A 31 29.72 -44.08 30.03
CA GLN A 31 30.34 -43.52 28.82
C GLN A 31 29.72 -42.16 28.45
N GLN A 32 30.51 -41.11 28.75
CA GLN A 32 30.69 -39.81 28.09
C GLN A 32 29.48 -38.87 27.80
N PRO A 33 29.59 -37.57 28.15
CA PRO A 33 28.67 -36.55 27.64
C PRO A 33 28.97 -36.26 26.17
N ALA A 34 28.02 -36.54 25.29
CA ALA A 34 27.99 -35.98 23.95
C ALA A 34 27.70 -34.47 24.05
N GLN A 35 28.76 -33.69 24.30
CA GLN A 35 28.79 -32.30 23.88
C GLN A 35 28.91 -32.28 22.35
N GLY A 36 28.01 -31.55 21.68
CA GLY A 36 28.14 -31.30 20.25
C GLY A 36 26.84 -31.37 19.46
N GLN A 37 25.82 -30.62 19.83
CA GLN A 37 24.85 -30.13 18.86
C GLN A 37 24.88 -28.61 18.90
N SER A 38 25.91 -28.08 18.23
CA SER A 38 25.89 -26.70 17.76
C SER A 38 24.70 -26.57 16.80
N SER A 39 23.61 -25.97 17.28
CA SER A 39 22.54 -25.44 16.45
C SER A 39 23.11 -24.36 15.53
N GLN A 40 23.76 -24.78 14.44
CA GLN A 40 23.98 -23.92 13.30
C GLN A 40 22.65 -23.81 12.57
N VAL A 41 21.86 -22.81 12.95
CA VAL A 41 20.93 -22.20 12.01
C VAL A 41 21.74 -21.90 10.75
N PRO A 42 21.35 -22.38 9.56
CA PRO A 42 22.16 -22.17 8.37
C PRO A 42 22.36 -20.68 8.16
N ILE A 43 23.62 -20.25 8.10
CA ILE A 43 24.08 -18.86 8.00
C ILE A 43 23.38 -18.11 6.85
N GLN A 44 22.91 -18.82 5.82
CA GLN A 44 22.13 -18.27 4.71
C GLN A 44 20.74 -17.73 5.12
N LEU A 45 20.06 -18.33 6.10
CA LEU A 45 18.74 -17.87 6.56
C LEU A 45 18.85 -16.59 7.40
N ALA A 46 19.87 -16.51 8.27
CA ALA A 46 20.15 -15.31 9.06
C ALA A 46 20.71 -14.14 8.23
N LEU A 47 21.33 -14.40 7.06
CA LEU A 47 21.77 -13.37 6.12
C LEU A 47 20.58 -12.78 5.34
N ALA A 48 19.67 -13.62 4.86
CA ALA A 48 18.46 -13.18 4.15
C ALA A 48 17.51 -12.37 5.06
N GLU A 49 17.35 -12.78 6.32
CA GLU A 49 16.55 -12.03 7.31
C GLU A 49 17.15 -10.67 7.65
N LYS A 50 18.49 -10.57 7.73
CA LYS A 50 19.19 -9.29 7.94
C LYS A 50 19.08 -8.34 6.74
N GLU A 51 19.10 -8.88 5.52
CA GLU A 51 18.93 -8.07 4.30
C GLU A 51 17.51 -7.51 4.18
N ASP A 52 16.48 -8.30 4.51
CA ASP A 52 15.08 -7.85 4.47
C ASP A 52 14.77 -6.83 5.59
N GLU A 53 15.34 -7.03 6.79
CA GLU A 53 15.22 -6.06 7.89
C GLU A 53 15.96 -4.75 7.58
N SER A 54 17.17 -4.83 7.02
CA SER A 54 17.93 -3.64 6.59
C SER A 54 17.20 -2.88 5.48
N ALA A 55 16.71 -3.56 4.44
CA ALA A 55 15.95 -2.94 3.36
C ALA A 55 14.66 -2.27 3.86
N SER A 56 13.98 -2.89 4.82
CA SER A 56 12.81 -2.32 5.51
C SER A 56 13.19 -1.09 6.35
N SER A 57 14.32 -1.14 7.06
CA SER A 57 14.83 0.00 7.86
C SER A 57 15.18 1.20 6.99
N GLU A 58 15.84 0.98 5.84
CA GLU A 58 16.17 2.05 4.92
C GLU A 58 14.93 2.66 4.26
N MET A 59 13.95 1.83 3.87
CA MET A 59 12.67 2.31 3.35
C MET A 59 11.95 3.19 4.39
N ARG A 60 11.94 2.79 5.67
CA ARG A 60 11.39 3.60 6.76
C ARG A 60 12.13 4.93 6.91
N ALA A 61 13.46 4.92 6.84
CA ALA A 61 14.25 6.15 6.88
C ALA A 61 13.97 7.08 5.68
N ARG A 62 13.76 6.52 4.49
CA ARG A 62 13.34 7.28 3.30
C ARG A 62 11.95 7.89 3.47
N LEU A 63 10.98 7.12 4.00
CA LEU A 63 9.65 7.64 4.30
C LEU A 63 9.71 8.76 5.35
N ALA A 64 10.51 8.62 6.40
CA ALA A 64 10.70 9.67 7.40
C ALA A 64 11.23 10.97 6.78
N ARG A 65 12.24 10.88 5.91
CA ARG A 65 12.74 12.04 5.15
C ARG A 65 11.67 12.66 4.26
N MET A 66 10.85 11.85 3.60
CA MET A 66 9.71 12.35 2.81
C MET A 66 8.71 13.10 3.68
N THR A 67 8.39 12.58 4.87
CA THR A 67 7.51 13.23 5.85
C THR A 67 8.09 14.55 6.35
N GLU A 68 9.39 14.64 6.65
CA GLU A 68 10.07 15.87 7.07
C GLU A 68 10.09 16.94 5.97
N GLN A 69 10.24 16.51 4.72
CA GLN A 69 10.24 17.41 3.57
C GLN A 69 8.83 17.90 3.20
N ALA A 70 7.78 17.16 3.58
CA ALA A 70 6.41 17.56 3.31
C ALA A 70 6.04 18.84 4.09
N PRO A 71 5.29 19.78 3.51
CA PRO A 71 4.66 19.72 2.19
C PRO A 71 5.55 20.17 1.02
N ASN A 72 6.82 20.53 1.25
CA ASN A 72 7.75 21.09 0.26
C ASN A 72 8.44 20.01 -0.60
N ILE A 73 7.66 19.07 -1.12
CA ILE A 73 8.10 17.99 -2.02
C ILE A 73 7.55 18.22 -3.43
N SER A 74 8.26 17.71 -4.43
CA SER A 74 7.76 17.60 -5.80
C SER A 74 7.41 16.16 -6.15
N LEU A 75 6.34 15.97 -6.92
CA LEU A 75 5.80 14.66 -7.28
C LEU A 75 5.62 14.55 -8.80
N ILE A 76 5.92 13.37 -9.34
CA ILE A 76 5.42 12.94 -10.64
C ILE A 76 4.52 11.73 -10.47
N VAL A 77 3.29 11.80 -10.99
CA VAL A 77 2.30 10.72 -10.89
C VAL A 77 2.19 10.02 -12.23
N TYR A 78 2.40 8.70 -12.25
CA TYR A 78 2.31 7.90 -13.46
C TYR A 78 0.88 7.39 -13.69
N PRO A 79 0.49 7.15 -14.96
CA PRO A 79 -0.79 6.56 -15.32
C PRO A 79 -1.03 5.26 -14.57
N ALA A 80 -2.18 5.18 -13.90
CA ALA A 80 -2.52 4.00 -13.11
C ALA A 80 -3.02 2.86 -14.02
N LEU A 81 -2.69 1.63 -13.64
CA LEU A 81 -3.06 0.42 -14.36
C LEU A 81 -4.32 -0.20 -13.73
N ILE A 82 -5.28 -0.63 -14.55
CA ILE A 82 -6.29 -1.61 -14.14
C ILE A 82 -5.88 -2.96 -14.71
N ASN A 83 -5.79 -3.93 -13.80
CA ASN A 83 -5.53 -5.31 -14.11
C ASN A 83 -6.76 -6.15 -13.82
N GLN A 84 -7.41 -6.57 -14.90
CA GLN A 84 -8.53 -7.50 -14.89
C GLN A 84 -8.03 -8.86 -15.33
N ILE A 85 -8.71 -9.93 -14.90
CA ILE A 85 -8.42 -11.34 -15.23
C ILE A 85 -8.13 -11.55 -16.73
N LYS A 86 -8.71 -10.74 -17.62
CA LYS A 86 -8.58 -10.86 -19.08
C LYS A 86 -7.97 -9.65 -19.80
N LYS A 87 -7.67 -8.54 -19.12
CA LYS A 87 -7.18 -7.31 -19.76
C LYS A 87 -6.39 -6.42 -18.81
N ARG A 88 -5.28 -5.87 -19.30
CA ARG A 88 -4.51 -4.82 -18.63
C ARG A 88 -4.57 -3.53 -19.44
N ASP A 89 -5.17 -2.49 -18.87
CA ASP A 89 -5.33 -1.18 -19.49
C ASP A 89 -4.99 -0.07 -18.51
N PHE A 90 -4.56 1.07 -19.03
CA PHE A 90 -4.40 2.28 -18.24
C PHE A 90 -5.75 2.96 -18.06
N VAL A 91 -5.97 3.56 -16.88
CA VAL A 91 -7.19 4.30 -16.58
C VAL A 91 -6.95 5.78 -16.82
N PRO A 92 -7.57 6.37 -17.85
CA PRO A 92 -7.47 7.80 -18.07
C PRO A 92 -7.98 8.58 -16.86
N GLY A 93 -7.21 9.56 -16.41
CA GLY A 93 -7.62 10.51 -15.38
C GLY A 93 -7.40 10.07 -13.93
N VAL A 94 -7.03 8.82 -13.62
CA VAL A 94 -6.69 8.47 -12.22
C VAL A 94 -5.44 9.22 -11.76
N ALA A 95 -4.40 9.25 -12.58
CA ALA A 95 -3.18 10.00 -12.27
C ALA A 95 -3.46 11.50 -12.08
N GLU A 96 -4.31 12.08 -12.93
CA GLU A 96 -4.78 13.48 -12.80
C GLU A 96 -5.53 13.71 -11.49
N VAL A 97 -6.41 12.79 -11.10
CA VAL A 97 -7.15 12.86 -9.83
C VAL A 97 -6.20 12.72 -8.64
N MET A 98 -5.22 11.82 -8.69
CA MET A 98 -4.22 11.68 -7.64
C MET A 98 -3.40 12.97 -7.51
N ALA A 99 -2.98 13.56 -8.64
CA ALA A 99 -2.29 14.84 -8.66
C ALA A 99 -3.15 15.98 -8.07
N LEU A 100 -4.44 16.03 -8.40
CA LEU A 100 -5.41 16.93 -7.78
C LEU A 100 -5.48 16.74 -6.27
N PHE A 101 -5.53 15.50 -5.77
CA PHE A 101 -5.61 15.25 -4.33
C PHE A 101 -4.31 15.56 -3.60
N PHE A 102 -3.14 15.31 -4.18
CA PHE A 102 -1.88 15.76 -3.59
C PHE A 102 -1.79 17.30 -3.52
N GLU A 103 -2.23 18.00 -4.57
CA GLU A 103 -2.32 19.46 -4.59
C GLU A 103 -3.22 19.97 -3.47
N ARG A 104 -4.45 19.46 -3.40
CA ARG A 104 -5.47 19.86 -2.43
C ARG A 104 -5.08 19.51 -0.98
N ALA A 105 -4.32 18.44 -0.79
CA ALA A 105 -3.74 18.05 0.50
C ALA A 105 -2.55 18.95 0.91
N GLY A 106 -2.11 19.86 0.03
CA GLY A 106 -1.19 20.93 0.37
C GLY A 106 0.25 20.73 -0.08
N VAL A 107 0.56 19.77 -0.96
CA VAL A 107 1.91 19.66 -1.57
C VAL A 107 2.26 20.96 -2.32
N LYS A 108 3.40 21.58 -1.99
CA LYS A 108 3.70 22.98 -2.33
C LYS A 108 4.61 23.20 -3.55
N LYS A 109 5.49 22.27 -3.92
CA LYS A 109 6.43 22.50 -5.03
C LYS A 109 5.77 22.29 -6.39
N LYS A 110 5.98 21.13 -7.00
CA LYS A 110 5.55 20.82 -8.36
C LYS A 110 4.89 19.44 -8.36
N ILE A 111 3.73 19.34 -9.02
CA ILE A 111 3.03 18.08 -9.22
C ILE A 111 2.76 17.93 -10.72
N ASP A 112 3.40 16.95 -11.33
CA ASP A 112 3.22 16.60 -12.73
C ASP A 112 2.57 15.22 -12.87
N VAL A 113 1.93 15.01 -14.01
CA VAL A 113 1.42 13.70 -14.43
C VAL A 113 2.20 13.29 -15.67
N SER A 114 2.77 12.09 -15.64
CA SER A 114 3.53 11.55 -16.76
C SER A 114 2.60 11.01 -17.84
N GLU A 115 3.03 11.08 -19.10
CA GLU A 115 2.40 10.35 -20.21
C GLU A 115 3.03 8.95 -20.41
N ASP A 116 4.19 8.70 -19.79
CA ASP A 116 4.89 7.43 -19.89
C ASP A 116 4.13 6.31 -19.19
N LEU A 117 4.10 5.14 -19.83
CA LEU A 117 3.35 3.98 -19.38
C LEU A 117 4.27 2.95 -18.72
N PHE A 118 4.14 2.76 -17.41
CA PHE A 118 4.80 1.67 -16.70
C PHE A 118 3.94 0.39 -16.73
N ARG A 119 4.50 -0.71 -17.22
CA ARG A 119 3.84 -2.02 -17.29
C ARG A 119 4.65 -3.05 -16.51
N PRO A 120 4.17 -3.54 -15.36
CA PRO A 120 4.87 -4.57 -14.60
C PRO A 120 4.87 -5.90 -15.36
N SER A 121 5.98 -6.64 -15.22
CA SER A 121 6.13 -7.96 -15.84
C SER A 121 5.21 -9.01 -15.20
N ASP A 122 4.99 -8.87 -13.89
CA ASP A 122 4.34 -9.85 -13.03
C ASP A 122 3.34 -9.14 -12.09
N PRO A 123 2.02 -9.32 -12.31
CA PRO A 123 1.01 -8.57 -11.58
C PRO A 123 0.75 -9.04 -10.15
N ASP A 124 1.24 -10.22 -9.77
CA ASP A 124 0.89 -10.83 -8.49
C ASP A 124 1.95 -10.56 -7.41
N ASP A 125 3.20 -10.29 -7.80
CA ASP A 125 4.30 -9.94 -6.90
C ASP A 125 4.44 -8.41 -6.73
N VAL A 126 3.73 -7.89 -5.73
CA VAL A 126 3.75 -6.48 -5.29
C VAL A 126 5.16 -5.92 -5.13
N TRP A 127 6.09 -6.68 -4.55
CA TRP A 127 7.44 -6.19 -4.29
C TRP A 127 8.29 -6.18 -5.56
N LYS A 128 8.08 -7.14 -6.46
CA LYS A 128 8.70 -7.13 -7.79
C LYS A 128 8.19 -5.96 -8.62
N ILE A 129 6.89 -5.70 -8.63
CA ILE A 129 6.30 -4.51 -9.28
C ILE A 129 6.94 -3.23 -8.73
N ALA A 130 7.03 -3.09 -7.41
CA ALA A 130 7.62 -1.92 -6.78
C ALA A 130 9.08 -1.70 -7.21
N ARG A 131 9.89 -2.77 -7.22
CA ARG A 131 11.29 -2.72 -7.67
C ARG A 131 11.41 -2.40 -9.17
N GLU A 132 10.54 -2.97 -10.00
CA GLU A 132 10.48 -2.66 -11.43
C GLU A 132 10.12 -1.20 -11.68
N PHE A 133 9.16 -0.66 -10.92
CA PHE A 133 8.81 0.75 -11.00
C PHE A 133 9.99 1.65 -10.60
N GLY A 134 10.69 1.29 -9.52
CA GLY A 134 11.92 1.98 -9.11
C GLY A 134 12.99 2.00 -10.20
N ARG A 135 13.24 0.85 -10.85
CA ARG A 135 14.16 0.77 -12.01
C ARG A 135 13.70 1.66 -13.15
N PHE A 136 12.43 1.60 -13.52
CA PHE A 136 11.84 2.40 -14.57
C PHE A 136 12.00 3.92 -14.31
N VAL A 137 11.74 4.38 -13.09
CA VAL A 137 11.90 5.79 -12.71
C VAL A 137 13.36 6.23 -12.78
N ARG A 138 14.28 5.39 -12.30
CA ARG A 138 15.72 5.67 -12.37
C ARG A 138 16.20 5.80 -13.81
N ASP A 139 15.75 4.91 -14.69
CA ASP A 139 16.14 4.92 -16.10
C ASP A 139 15.58 6.15 -16.85
N LYS A 140 14.42 6.65 -16.42
CA LYS A 140 13.79 7.89 -16.91
C LYS A 140 14.45 9.18 -16.40
N ARG A 141 15.25 9.12 -15.33
CA ARG A 141 15.95 10.27 -14.72
C ARG A 141 15.02 11.45 -14.41
N VAL A 142 13.93 11.17 -13.69
CA VAL A 142 12.94 12.20 -13.33
C VAL A 142 13.54 13.30 -12.46
N GLU A 143 13.11 14.55 -12.66
CA GLU A 143 13.55 15.69 -11.84
C GLU A 143 12.79 15.82 -10.51
N ALA A 144 11.56 15.29 -10.44
CA ALA A 144 10.73 15.36 -9.25
C ALA A 144 11.35 14.56 -8.09
N ASP A 145 11.18 15.04 -6.86
CA ASP A 145 11.73 14.42 -5.64
C ASP A 145 11.25 12.96 -5.49
N TYR A 146 9.97 12.72 -5.81
CA TYR A 146 9.34 11.39 -5.74
C TYR A 146 8.45 11.10 -6.95
N ALA A 147 8.33 9.81 -7.27
CA ALA A 147 7.44 9.28 -8.29
C ALA A 147 6.39 8.35 -7.66
N VAL A 148 5.14 8.43 -8.14
CA VAL A 148 4.00 7.65 -7.63
C VAL A 148 3.38 6.83 -8.75
N PHE A 149 3.09 5.56 -8.48
CA PHE A 149 2.32 4.68 -9.36
C PHE A 149 1.28 3.90 -8.56
N ALA A 150 0.16 3.59 -9.20
CA ALA A 150 -0.89 2.77 -8.62
C ALA A 150 -1.40 1.72 -9.62
N GLU A 151 -1.75 0.54 -9.10
CA GLU A 151 -2.40 -0.54 -9.83
C GLU A 151 -3.66 -1.00 -9.10
N PHE A 152 -4.73 -1.22 -9.86
CA PHE A 152 -6.01 -1.69 -9.37
C PHE A 152 -6.26 -3.08 -9.93
N ILE A 153 -6.28 -4.09 -9.07
CA ILE A 153 -6.56 -5.48 -9.43
C ILE A 153 -8.01 -5.77 -9.09
N GLY A 154 -8.81 -6.17 -10.07
CA GLY A 154 -10.20 -6.57 -9.84
C GLY A 154 -11.06 -6.51 -11.11
N THR A 155 -12.38 -6.34 -10.93
CA THR A 155 -13.34 -6.30 -12.06
C THR A 155 -14.13 -4.99 -12.06
N PRO A 156 -14.60 -4.51 -13.23
CA PRO A 156 -15.48 -3.35 -13.30
C PRO A 156 -16.77 -3.51 -12.49
N GLN A 157 -17.30 -4.74 -12.38
CA GLN A 157 -18.58 -5.04 -11.72
C GLN A 157 -18.47 -4.94 -10.20
N THR A 158 -17.38 -5.46 -9.61
CA THR A 158 -17.21 -5.56 -8.15
C THR A 158 -16.22 -4.55 -7.58
N GLY A 159 -15.52 -3.81 -8.44
CA GLY A 159 -14.41 -2.94 -8.05
C GLY A 159 -13.09 -3.67 -7.83
N PRO A 160 -12.05 -2.96 -7.38
CA PRO A 160 -10.77 -3.55 -7.06
C PRO A 160 -10.92 -4.52 -5.87
N ASP A 161 -10.36 -5.72 -6.04
CA ASP A 161 -10.04 -6.64 -4.94
C ASP A 161 -8.80 -6.15 -4.18
N LYS A 162 -7.85 -5.55 -4.92
CA LYS A 162 -6.59 -5.01 -4.40
C LYS A 162 -6.26 -3.68 -5.06
N ILE A 163 -5.75 -2.74 -4.28
CA ILE A 163 -5.16 -1.49 -4.72
C ILE A 163 -3.72 -1.50 -4.26
N PHE A 164 -2.80 -1.43 -5.20
CA PHE A 164 -1.38 -1.31 -4.94
C PHE A 164 -0.94 0.12 -5.24
N THR A 165 -0.22 0.75 -4.31
CA THR A 165 0.40 2.06 -4.52
C THR A 165 1.87 1.97 -4.14
N VAL A 166 2.74 2.51 -4.98
CA VAL A 166 4.18 2.60 -4.73
C VAL A 166 4.65 4.04 -4.91
N VAL A 167 5.56 4.43 -4.03
CA VAL A 167 6.33 5.67 -4.08
C VAL A 167 7.80 5.32 -4.09
N VAL A 168 8.52 5.91 -5.02
CA VAL A 168 9.99 5.85 -5.10
C VAL A 168 10.57 7.24 -5.10
N ASP A 169 11.80 7.39 -4.64
CA ASP A 169 12.55 8.63 -4.80
C ASP A 169 13.07 8.78 -6.25
N LYS A 170 13.63 9.94 -6.57
CA LYS A 170 14.25 10.21 -7.88
C LYS A 170 15.37 9.25 -8.29
N ALA A 171 16.01 8.55 -7.33
CA ALA A 171 17.02 7.54 -7.60
C ALA A 171 16.40 6.15 -7.88
N GLY A 172 15.07 6.03 -7.79
CA GLY A 172 14.33 4.79 -7.96
C GLY A 172 14.33 3.90 -6.72
N ALA A 173 14.74 4.41 -5.56
CA ALA A 173 14.70 3.64 -4.32
C ALA A 173 13.29 3.66 -3.72
N LEU A 174 12.86 2.51 -3.18
CA LEU A 174 11.55 2.37 -2.54
C LEU A 174 11.44 3.27 -1.32
N VAL A 175 10.39 4.10 -1.28
CA VAL A 175 10.07 5.00 -0.17
C VAL A 175 8.85 4.50 0.58
N TRP A 176 7.81 4.10 -0.16
CA TRP A 176 6.59 3.59 0.42
C TRP A 176 5.90 2.62 -0.53
N VAL A 177 5.42 1.51 0.03
CA VAL A 177 4.61 0.53 -0.68
C VAL A 177 3.38 0.28 0.19
N ASP A 178 2.21 0.31 -0.42
CA ASP A 178 0.94 0.02 0.23
C ASP A 178 0.10 -0.91 -0.63
N THR A 179 -0.55 -1.82 0.06
CA THR A 179 -1.55 -2.72 -0.52
C THR A 179 -2.81 -2.54 0.31
N GLN A 180 -3.91 -2.23 -0.37
CA GLN A 180 -5.23 -2.15 0.22
C GLN A 180 -6.12 -3.23 -0.39
N VAL A 181 -6.89 -3.93 0.43
CA VAL A 181 -7.78 -5.00 -0.01
C VAL A 181 -9.24 -4.60 0.16
N ARG A 182 -10.16 -5.30 -0.50
CA ARG A 182 -11.61 -5.00 -0.45
C ARG A 182 -12.18 -4.91 0.98
N THR A 183 -11.61 -5.64 1.94
CA THR A 183 -12.04 -5.62 3.35
C THR A 183 -11.56 -4.41 4.13
N ASP A 184 -10.61 -3.63 3.60
CA ASP A 184 -10.13 -2.43 4.27
C ASP A 184 -11.25 -1.38 4.37
N PRO A 185 -11.42 -0.70 5.52
CA PRO A 185 -12.54 0.22 5.75
C PRO A 185 -12.71 1.29 4.66
N LEU A 186 -11.58 1.84 4.20
CA LEU A 186 -11.57 2.87 3.17
C LEU A 186 -12.03 2.33 1.81
N VAL A 187 -11.55 1.15 1.41
CA VAL A 187 -11.93 0.49 0.15
C VAL A 187 -13.41 0.07 0.21
N LYS A 188 -13.82 -0.54 1.33
CA LYS A 188 -15.19 -0.98 1.59
C LYS A 188 -16.22 0.16 1.55
N SER A 189 -15.81 1.37 1.90
CA SER A 189 -16.68 2.56 1.89
C SER A 189 -17.02 3.08 0.48
N ILE A 190 -16.28 2.66 -0.54
CA ILE A 190 -16.48 3.12 -1.92
C ILE A 190 -17.74 2.47 -2.51
N LYS A 191 -18.78 3.28 -2.75
CA LYS A 191 -20.02 2.82 -3.40
C LYS A 191 -19.89 2.63 -4.91
N LYS A 192 -19.02 3.41 -5.56
CA LYS A 192 -18.78 3.39 -7.00
C LYS A 192 -17.30 3.58 -7.26
N HIS A 193 -16.72 2.68 -8.05
CA HIS A 193 -15.32 2.73 -8.43
C HIS A 193 -15.18 3.64 -9.66
N THR A 194 -14.93 4.92 -9.40
CA THR A 194 -14.67 5.95 -10.40
C THR A 194 -13.23 6.41 -10.25
N PRO A 195 -12.63 7.05 -11.28
CA PRO A 195 -11.29 7.61 -11.15
C PRO A 195 -11.14 8.50 -9.91
N LEU A 196 -12.19 9.24 -9.55
CA LEU A 196 -12.24 10.07 -8.36
C LEU A 196 -12.09 9.25 -7.07
N THR A 197 -12.90 8.20 -6.88
CA THR A 197 -12.89 7.44 -5.62
C THR A 197 -11.62 6.60 -5.48
N VAL A 198 -11.15 5.97 -6.56
CA VAL A 198 -9.94 5.14 -6.51
C VAL A 198 -8.67 5.99 -6.41
N GLY A 199 -8.64 7.17 -7.04
CA GLY A 199 -7.56 8.13 -6.87
C GLY A 199 -7.48 8.66 -5.44
N TYR A 200 -8.62 8.93 -4.78
CA TYR A 200 -8.65 9.34 -3.38
C TYR A 200 -8.06 8.26 -2.47
N VAL A 201 -8.52 7.01 -2.62
CA VAL A 201 -8.04 5.89 -1.80
C VAL A 201 -6.54 5.62 -1.97
N SER A 202 -6.02 5.81 -3.17
CA SER A 202 -4.59 5.67 -3.46
C SER A 202 -3.73 6.73 -2.77
N VAL A 203 -4.29 7.92 -2.53
CA VAL A 203 -3.59 9.07 -1.90
C VAL A 203 -3.80 9.09 -0.38
N GLU A 204 -4.95 8.64 0.11
CA GLU A 204 -5.43 8.84 1.49
C GLU A 204 -4.44 8.36 2.56
N LYS A 205 -3.91 7.13 2.44
CA LYS A 205 -2.95 6.61 3.42
C LYS A 205 -1.62 7.35 3.38
N LEU A 206 -1.13 7.68 2.18
CA LEU A 206 0.13 8.39 2.03
C LEU A 206 0.02 9.80 2.61
N ARG A 207 -1.03 10.56 2.28
CA ARG A 207 -1.20 11.93 2.80
C ARG A 207 -1.23 11.97 4.32
N ARG A 208 -1.83 10.96 4.98
CA ARG A 208 -1.85 10.87 6.45
C ARG A 208 -0.45 10.63 7.01
N ARG A 209 0.34 9.77 6.37
CA ARG A 209 1.75 9.53 6.76
C ARG A 209 2.63 10.76 6.58
N LEU A 210 2.30 11.61 5.62
CA LEU A 210 2.99 12.87 5.34
C LEU A 210 2.43 14.07 6.14
N ASN A 211 1.47 13.83 7.05
CA ASN A 211 0.79 14.89 7.81
C ASN A 211 0.19 16.00 6.93
N LEU A 212 -0.28 15.63 5.74
CA LEU A 212 -0.94 16.52 4.79
C LEU A 212 -2.44 16.65 5.11
N THR A 213 -3.05 17.77 4.69
CA THR A 213 -4.45 18.09 4.98
C THR A 213 -5.42 17.16 4.23
N ASP A 214 -6.67 17.13 4.67
CA ASP A 214 -7.73 16.42 3.94
C ASP A 214 -8.00 17.14 2.61
N PRO A 215 -7.78 16.50 1.45
CA PRO A 215 -7.96 17.13 0.16
C PRO A 215 -9.44 17.36 -0.18
N THR A 216 -10.39 16.82 0.58
CA THR A 216 -11.82 17.05 0.42
C THR A 216 -12.34 18.22 1.28
N SER A 217 -11.49 18.80 2.14
CA SER A 217 -11.85 19.96 2.94
C SER A 217 -12.25 21.15 2.07
N LYS A 218 -13.14 22.00 2.60
CA LYS A 218 -13.54 23.27 1.97
C LYS A 218 -12.35 24.24 1.86
N ASP A 219 -11.42 24.15 2.80
CA ASP A 219 -10.23 25.02 2.88
C ASP A 219 -9.01 24.44 2.15
N SER A 220 -9.22 23.40 1.34
CA SER A 220 -8.16 22.79 0.52
C SER A 220 -7.52 23.80 -0.42
N VAL A 221 -6.23 23.60 -0.73
CA VAL A 221 -5.52 24.41 -1.71
C VAL A 221 -6.16 24.26 -3.09
N ASN A 222 -6.35 25.38 -3.79
CA ASN A 222 -6.83 25.41 -5.17
C ASN A 222 -5.68 25.86 -6.09
N GLY A 223 -5.06 24.91 -6.80
CA GLY A 223 -3.88 25.14 -7.62
C GLY A 223 -4.08 24.82 -9.10
N LYS A 224 -3.00 24.39 -9.76
CA LYS A 224 -2.94 24.03 -11.19
C LYS A 224 -3.95 22.95 -11.53
N TRP A 225 -3.97 21.86 -10.75
CA TRP A 225 -4.83 20.70 -11.03
C TRP A 225 -6.30 21.03 -10.77
N SER A 226 -6.60 21.79 -9.73
CA SER A 226 -7.96 22.26 -9.47
C SER A 226 -8.51 23.08 -10.65
N LYS A 227 -7.72 24.02 -11.17
CA LYS A 227 -8.06 24.79 -12.40
C LYS A 227 -8.21 23.91 -13.64
N HIS A 228 -7.32 22.93 -13.82
CA HIS A 228 -7.42 21.97 -14.94
C HIS A 228 -8.78 21.26 -14.94
N PHE A 229 -9.24 20.80 -13.77
CA PHE A 229 -10.54 20.13 -13.64
C PHE A 229 -11.72 21.08 -13.86
N ASP A 230 -11.64 22.32 -13.37
CA ASP A 230 -12.67 23.35 -13.63
C ASP A 230 -12.82 23.64 -15.12
N GLU A 231 -11.71 23.76 -15.85
CA GLU A 231 -11.72 23.95 -17.30
C GLU A 231 -12.29 22.73 -18.04
N LYS A 232 -11.92 21.51 -17.61
CA LYS A 232 -12.44 20.26 -18.17
C LYS A 232 -13.95 20.16 -17.94
N ALA A 233 -14.45 20.58 -16.78
CA ALA A 233 -15.87 20.64 -16.47
C ALA A 233 -16.61 21.66 -17.35
N LYS A 234 -16.06 22.89 -17.50
CA LYS A 234 -16.61 23.92 -18.40
C LYS A 234 -16.72 23.44 -19.85
N LYS A 235 -15.67 22.80 -20.37
CA LYS A 235 -15.66 22.23 -21.73
C LYS A 235 -16.73 21.15 -21.92
N ARG A 236 -16.91 20.26 -20.94
CA ARG A 236 -17.97 19.24 -20.96
C ARG A 236 -19.38 19.86 -20.96
N ALA A 237 -19.61 20.87 -20.12
CA ALA A 237 -20.89 21.57 -20.05
C ALA A 237 -21.21 22.30 -21.37
N ALA A 238 -20.21 22.92 -22.00
CA ALA A 238 -20.36 23.56 -23.31
C ALA A 238 -20.66 22.55 -24.43
N GLY A 239 -19.97 21.41 -24.44
CA GLY A 239 -20.21 20.34 -25.42
C GLY A 239 -21.61 19.72 -25.31
N GLN A 240 -22.14 19.57 -24.09
CA GLN A 240 -23.50 19.08 -23.85
C GLN A 240 -24.59 20.07 -24.27
N ARG A 241 -24.33 21.38 -24.18
CA ARG A 241 -25.26 22.43 -24.66
C ARG A 241 -25.39 22.46 -26.18
N ASN A 242 -24.35 22.05 -26.90
CA ASN A 242 -24.31 22.04 -28.37
C ASN A 242 -24.67 20.68 -28.98
N ALA A 243 -25.01 19.67 -28.16
CA ALA A 243 -25.47 18.39 -28.66
C ALA A 243 -26.91 18.52 -29.18
N PRO A 244 -27.22 18.08 -30.42
CA PRO A 244 -28.59 18.10 -30.91
C PRO A 244 -29.48 17.25 -29.99
N LYS A 245 -30.57 17.84 -29.51
CA LYS A 245 -31.59 17.10 -28.76
C LYS A 245 -32.16 16.04 -29.71
N LYS A 246 -31.94 14.76 -29.37
CA LYS A 246 -32.58 13.62 -30.06
C LYS A 246 -34.04 13.54 -29.66
#